data_AF-W2SZ47-F1
#
_entry.id   AF-W2SZ47-F1
#
_cell.length_a   1.000
_cell.length_b   1.000
_cell.length_c   1.000
_cell.angle_alpha   90.00
_cell.angle_beta   90.00
_cell.angle_gamma   90.00
#
_symmetry.space_group_name_H-M   'P 1'
#
loop_
_entity.id
_entity.type
_entity.pdbx_description
1 polymer ?
#
loop_
_entity_poly.entity_id
_entity_poly.type
_entity_poly.pdbx_seq_one_letter_code
_entity_poly.pdbx_strand_id
1 'polypeptide(L)' 'MRALLAVILLLPAGGGQQQFRNCAGPGGACCDTHRFCAFWARNNECVKNPGWMRPNCQLSCRVCNPNTVTTQTLGKLQ' A
#
# COMPACT_ATOMS: atom_id res chain seq x y z
N MET A 1 32.24 -25.77 -20.29
CA MET A 1 33.47 -25.78 -19.46
C MET A 1 33.58 -24.39 -18.80
N ARG A 2 32.87 -24.17 -17.69
CA ARG A 2 33.42 -24.07 -16.33
C ARG A 2 34.57 -23.07 -16.17
N ALA A 3 34.22 -21.89 -15.68
CA ALA A 3 34.82 -21.21 -14.52
C ALA A 3 33.81 -20.12 -14.13
N LEU A 4 32.83 -20.31 -13.23
CA LEU A 4 32.95 -20.46 -11.77
C LEU A 4 34.13 -19.64 -11.23
N LEU A 5 33.87 -18.41 -10.79
CA LEU A 5 33.93 -18.02 -9.38
C LEU A 5 33.61 -16.50 -9.20
N ALA A 6 32.54 -16.25 -8.44
CA ALA A 6 32.34 -15.11 -7.54
C ALA A 6 32.39 -13.68 -8.08
N VAL A 7 31.23 -13.15 -8.53
CA VAL A 7 30.62 -11.96 -7.91
C VAL A 7 29.09 -12.11 -8.02
N ILE A 8 28.51 -12.97 -7.18
CA ILE A 8 27.06 -12.92 -6.92
C ILE A 8 26.85 -11.65 -6.09
N LEU A 9 26.67 -10.55 -6.81
CA LEU A 9 26.31 -9.24 -6.28
C LEU A 9 25.05 -9.39 -5.44
N LEU A 10 25.23 -9.33 -4.12
CA LEU A 10 24.40 -8.71 -3.09
C LEU A 10 23.04 -8.15 -3.55
N LEU A 11 22.15 -9.00 -4.08
CA LEU A 11 20.73 -8.73 -4.04
C LEU A 11 20.28 -9.23 -2.67
N PRO A 12 20.01 -8.36 -1.68
CA PRO A 12 19.12 -8.79 -0.62
C PRO A 12 17.90 -9.36 -1.33
N ALA A 13 17.56 -10.61 -1.02
CA ALA A 13 16.25 -11.15 -1.30
C ALA A 13 15.24 -10.32 -0.50
N GLY A 14 15.02 -9.08 -0.94
CA GLY A 14 13.88 -8.27 -0.58
C GLY A 14 12.69 -8.93 -1.24
N GLY A 15 12.23 -10.04 -0.65
CA GLY A 15 10.90 -10.53 -0.87
C GLY A 15 9.97 -9.36 -0.56
N GLY A 16 9.50 -8.68 -1.62
CA GLY A 16 8.47 -7.67 -1.55
C GLY A 16 7.17 -8.33 -1.11
N GLN A 17 7.10 -8.66 0.18
CA GLN A 17 5.86 -8.93 0.87
C GLN A 17 5.08 -7.62 0.78
N GLN A 18 4.08 -7.66 -0.09
CA GLN A 18 3.20 -6.56 -0.41
C GLN A 18 2.70 -5.97 0.90
N GLN A 19 3.18 -4.76 1.20
CA GLN A 19 2.89 -4.09 2.44
C GLN A 19 1.41 -3.67 2.43
N PHE A 20 0.54 -4.56 2.87
CA PHE A 20 -0.79 -4.24 3.39
C PHE A 20 -0.54 -3.39 4.64
N ARG A 21 -0.37 -2.09 4.43
CA ARG A 21 -0.01 -1.13 5.48
C ARG A 21 -1.03 -1.23 6.60
N ASN A 22 -0.54 -1.56 7.81
CA ASN A 22 -1.25 -1.58 9.08
C ASN A 22 -2.56 -0.78 9.07
N CYS A 23 -3.64 -1.50 8.82
CA CYS A 23 -5.00 -1.01 8.78
C CYS A 23 -5.57 -0.97 10.20
N ALA A 24 -5.00 -0.13 11.06
CA ALA A 24 -5.46 -0.02 12.44
C ALA A 24 -5.47 1.43 12.88
N GLY A 25 -6.66 2.01 12.94
CA GLY A 25 -6.92 3.31 13.53
C GLY A 25 -8.43 3.51 13.72
N PRO A 26 -8.89 4.01 14.88
CA PRO A 26 -10.30 4.31 15.11
C PRO A 26 -10.71 5.56 14.32
N GLY A 27 -11.33 5.35 13.15
CA GLY A 27 -11.76 6.44 12.24
C GLY A 27 -12.09 6.03 10.81
N GLY A 28 -12.16 4.73 10.50
CA GLY A 28 -12.30 4.20 9.15
C GLY A 28 -10.93 3.91 8.56
N ALA A 29 -10.58 2.62 8.47
CA ALA A 29 -9.27 2.18 8.04
C ALA A 29 -9.03 2.58 6.58
N CYS A 30 -8.23 3.63 6.36
CA CYS A 30 -7.73 4.03 5.06
C CYS A 30 -6.82 2.95 4.50
N CYS A 31 -7.42 2.01 3.76
CA CYS A 31 -6.77 0.78 3.38
C CYS A 31 -7.25 0.20 2.05
N ASP A 32 -6.36 -0.62 1.48
CA ASP A 32 -6.69 -1.51 0.39
C ASP A 32 -7.18 -2.84 0.98
N THR A 33 -8.38 -3.25 0.60
CA THR A 33 -9.01 -4.51 1.00
C THR A 33 -8.74 -5.64 0.01
N HIS A 34 -8.07 -5.35 -1.11
CA HIS A 34 -7.77 -6.32 -2.15
C HIS A 34 -6.28 -6.36 -2.54
N ARG A 35 -5.71 -7.56 -2.63
CA ARG A 35 -4.29 -7.78 -2.98
C ARG A 35 -3.86 -7.18 -4.33
N PHE A 36 -4.80 -6.98 -5.25
CA PHE A 36 -4.54 -6.41 -6.59
C PHE A 36 -4.82 -4.91 -6.69
N CYS A 37 -5.18 -4.23 -5.60
CA CYS A 37 -5.42 -2.78 -5.62
C CYS A 37 -4.28 -1.99 -6.27
N ALA A 38 -3.04 -2.30 -5.93
CA ALA A 38 -1.87 -1.65 -6.52
C ALA A 38 -1.75 -1.91 -8.03
N PHE A 39 -2.03 -3.14 -8.47
CA PHE A 39 -2.01 -3.50 -9.89
C PHE A 39 -3.11 -2.76 -10.66
N TRP A 40 -4.34 -2.76 -10.15
CA TRP A 40 -5.47 -2.09 -10.79
C TRP A 40 -5.31 -0.57 -10.80
N ALA A 41 -4.82 0.03 -9.72
CA ALA A 41 -4.51 1.45 -9.69
C ALA A 41 -3.45 1.83 -10.75
N ARG A 42 -2.41 1.02 -10.94
CA ARG A 42 -1.43 1.21 -12.03
C ARG A 42 -2.05 1.09 -13.43
N ASN A 43 -3.12 0.31 -13.59
CA ASN A 43 -3.87 0.16 -14.84
C ASN A 43 -4.99 1.22 -15.02
N ASN A 44 -4.98 2.25 -14.17
CA ASN A 44 -5.90 3.37 -14.17
C ASN A 44 -7.35 3.01 -13.79
N GLU A 45 -7.55 1.92 -13.04
CA GLU A 45 -8.88 1.49 -12.60
C GLU A 45 -9.53 2.48 -11.63
N CYS A 46 -8.74 3.30 -10.90
CA CYS A 46 -9.30 4.36 -10.06
C CYS A 46 -10.17 5.36 -10.83
N VAL A 47 -9.90 5.52 -12.13
CA VAL A 47 -10.66 6.39 -13.05
C VAL A 47 -11.67 5.59 -13.86
N LYS A 48 -11.28 4.41 -14.38
CA LYS A 48 -12.15 3.57 -15.21
C LYS A 48 -13.27 2.88 -14.42
N ASN A 49 -12.99 2.51 -13.17
CA ASN A 49 -13.89 1.78 -12.29
C ASN A 49 -13.88 2.36 -10.85
N PRO A 50 -14.27 3.64 -10.68
CA PRO A 50 -14.24 4.30 -9.37
C PRO A 50 -15.23 3.67 -8.39
N GLY A 51 -16.34 3.09 -8.88
CA GLY A 51 -17.36 2.45 -8.04
C GLY A 51 -16.82 1.24 -7.28
N TRP A 52 -16.00 0.42 -7.94
CA TRP A 52 -15.35 -0.71 -7.28
C TRP A 52 -14.09 -0.27 -6.52
N MET A 53 -13.27 0.59 -7.11
CA MET A 53 -11.96 0.93 -6.55
C MET A 53 -12.02 1.80 -5.30
N ARG A 54 -12.97 2.74 -5.20
CA ARG A 54 -13.04 3.64 -4.04
C ARG A 54 -13.29 2.92 -2.72
N PRO A 55 -14.28 2.02 -2.58
CA PRO A 55 -14.49 1.30 -1.32
C PRO A 55 -13.40 0.26 -1.03
N ASN A 56 -12.81 -0.35 -2.07
CA ASN A 56 -11.90 -1.49 -1.90
C ASN A 56 -10.40 -1.13 -1.94
N CYS A 57 -10.04 -0.03 -2.57
CA CYS A 57 -8.65 0.33 -2.87
C CYS A 57 -8.37 1.78 -2.51
N GLN A 58 -8.76 2.16 -1.29
CA GLN A 58 -8.78 3.55 -0.86
C GLN A 58 -7.37 4.15 -0.84
N LEU A 59 -6.39 3.36 -0.43
CA LEU A 59 -4.99 3.77 -0.34
C LEU A 59 -4.35 3.81 -1.73
N SER A 60 -4.56 2.77 -2.54
CA SER A 60 -4.07 2.68 -3.92
C SER A 60 -4.62 3.79 -4.81
N CYS A 61 -5.88 4.18 -4.61
CA CYS A 61 -6.50 5.31 -5.31
C CYS A 61 -6.28 6.65 -4.63
N ARG A 62 -5.58 6.70 -3.48
CA ARG A 62 -5.27 7.93 -2.74
C ARG A 62 -6.52 8.76 -2.40
N VAL A 63 -7.63 8.08 -2.14
CA VAL A 63 -8.92 8.71 -1.77
C VAL A 63 -9.08 8.82 -0.25
N CYS A 64 -8.09 8.37 0.51
CA CYS A 64 -8.01 8.51 1.95
C CYS A 64 -6.56 8.85 2.38
N ASN A 65 -6.40 9.39 3.58
CA ASN A 65 -5.09 9.68 4.17
C ASN A 65 -4.90 8.87 5.46
N PRO A 66 -3.93 7.94 5.51
CA PRO A 66 -3.74 7.06 6.67
C PRO A 66 -3.31 7.81 7.94
N ASN A 67 -2.84 9.06 7.81
CA ASN A 67 -2.35 9.86 8.92
C ASN A 67 -3.45 10.69 9.61
N THR A 68 -4.64 10.81 9.00
CA THR A 68 -5.73 11.64 9.54
C THR A 68 -6.41 11.05 10.77
N VAL A 69 -6.13 9.78 11.08
CA VAL A 69 -6.68 9.07 12.25
C VAL A 69 -5.85 9.31 13.53
N THR A 70 -4.54 9.53 13.40
CA THR A 70 -3.65 9.72 14.57
C THR A 70 -3.60 11.19 15.03
N THR A 71 -3.82 12.14 14.12
CA THR A 71 -3.71 13.58 14.45
C THR A 71 -4.92 14.14 15.22
N GLN A 72 -6.09 13.50 15.16
CA GLN A 72 -7.25 13.96 15.94
C GLN A 72 -7.14 13.68 17.45
N THR A 73 -6.27 12.76 17.87
CA THR A 73 -6.02 12.49 19.30
C THR A 73 -4.74 13.19 19.80
N LEU A 74 -3.75 13.44 18.93
CA LEU A 74 -2.50 14.12 19.33
C LEU A 74 -2.61 15.66 19.36
N GLY A 75 -3.66 16.23 18.76
CA GLY A 75 -3.91 17.68 18.76
C GLY A 75 -4.78 18.20 19.91
N LYS A 76 -5.08 17.39 20.94
CA LYS A 76 -5.92 17.81 22.09
C LYS A 76 -5.21 17.69 23.46
N LEU A 77 -3.89 17.83 23.42
CA LEU A 77 -3.03 18.07 24.59
C LEU A 77 -2.14 19.31 24.34
N GLN A 78 -2.82 20.45 24.09
CA GLN A 78 -2.33 21.78 24.44
C GLN A 78 -3.46 22.50 25.17
#